data_AF-A0A7X5LL42-F1
#
_entry.id   AF-A0A7X5LL42-F1
#
_cell.length_a   1.000
_cell.length_b   1.000
_cell.length_c   1.000
_cell.angle_alpha   90.00
_cell.angle_beta   90.00
_cell.angle_gamma   90.00
#
_symmetry.space_group_name_H-M   'P 1'
#
loop_
_entity.id
_entity.type
_entity.pdbx_description
1 polymer ?
#
loop_
_entity_poly.entity_id
_entity_poly.type
_entity_poly.pdbx_seq_one_letter_code
_entity_poly.pdbx_strand_id
1 'polypeptide(L)'
;MEHTTSPSSHPIEVRLSWALLSLRVTVFIVMFVWTLDKFVNPSHGMAIFEKFYGVGGVTEMAVYILGAFQLALVFAFLAGIAKRYTYGLIFVLHGGSTLASFAQYFDAFNHLLFFAAWPMWAACFALYLLRDADTRFVIGK
;
A
#
# COMPACT_ATOMS: atom_id res chain seq x y z
N MET A 1 41.65 -0.26 -27.78
CA MET A 1 41.19 -0.81 -26.51
C MET A 1 40.11 0.14 -26.01
N GLU A 2 38.86 -0.11 -26.41
CA GLU A 2 37.74 0.81 -26.19
C GLU A 2 37.26 0.61 -24.76
N HIS A 3 37.49 1.62 -23.93
CA HIS A 3 37.11 1.62 -22.52
C HIS A 3 35.60 1.85 -22.44
N THR A 4 34.81 0.77 -22.43
CA THR A 4 33.37 0.83 -22.20
C THR A 4 33.12 1.35 -20.79
N THR A 5 32.93 2.66 -20.64
CA THR A 5 32.42 3.24 -19.41
C THR A 5 30.96 2.81 -19.27
N SER A 6 30.68 2.01 -18.24
CA SER A 6 29.30 1.82 -17.81
C SER A 6 28.70 3.19 -17.51
N PRO A 7 27.44 3.47 -17.88
CA PRO A 7 26.81 4.73 -17.53
C PRO A 7 26.74 4.79 -16.01
N SER A 8 27.51 5.70 -15.42
CA SER A 8 27.41 6.01 -14.00
C SER A 8 26.00 6.51 -13.73
N SER A 9 25.15 5.69 -13.13
CA SER A 9 23.81 6.11 -12.68
C SER A 9 23.92 7.44 -11.95
N HIS A 10 23.13 8.44 -12.35
CA HIS A 10 23.25 9.80 -11.83
C HIS A 10 23.04 9.76 -10.30
N PRO A 11 23.80 10.50 -9.46
CA PRO A 11 23.67 10.41 -7.99
C PRO A 11 22.24 10.56 -7.46
N ILE A 12 21.37 11.26 -8.20
CA ILE A 12 19.95 11.42 -7.90
C ILE A 12 19.13 10.14 -8.15
N GLU A 13 19.40 9.37 -9.21
CA GLU A 13 18.68 8.13 -9.53
C GLU A 13 18.92 7.08 -8.45
N VAL A 14 20.16 6.99 -7.95
CA VAL A 14 20.52 6.09 -6.85
C VAL A 14 19.73 6.46 -5.59
N ARG A 15 19.75 7.73 -5.19
CA ARG A 15 19.03 8.23 -4.00
C ARG A 15 17.52 8.04 -4.14
N LEU A 16 16.97 8.32 -5.32
CA LEU A 16 15.55 8.14 -5.64
C LEU A 16 15.15 6.66 -5.48
N SER A 17 15.94 5.74 -6.04
CA SER A 17 15.64 4.31 -5.94
C SER A 17 15.60 3.79 -4.50
N TRP A 18 16.44 4.34 -3.62
CA TRP A 18 16.43 4.04 -2.18
C TRP A 18 15.25 4.67 -1.45
N ALA A 19 14.90 5.91 -1.80
CA ALA A 19 13.72 6.57 -1.24
C ALA A 19 12.44 5.80 -1.60
N LEU A 20 12.29 5.37 -2.85
CA LEU A 20 11.14 4.57 -3.29
C LEU A 20 11.09 3.20 -2.61
N LEU A 21 12.23 2.51 -2.45
CA LEU A 21 12.27 1.28 -1.66
C LEU A 21 11.80 1.50 -0.22
N SER A 22 12.24 2.59 0.43
CA SER A 22 11.83 2.93 1.80
C SER A 22 10.32 3.15 1.89
N LEU A 23 9.72 3.88 0.92
CA LEU A 23 8.27 4.04 0.84
C LEU A 23 7.58 2.69 0.63
N ARG A 24 8.10 1.84 -0.28
CA ARG A 24 7.51 0.53 -0.57
C ARG A 24 7.49 -0.37 0.66
N VAL A 25 8.60 -0.45 1.39
CA VAL A 25 8.70 -1.28 2.61
C VAL A 25 7.79 -0.76 3.71
N THR A 26 7.74 0.55 3.95
CA THR A 26 6.90 1.12 5.02
C THR A 26 5.41 1.01 4.71
N VAL A 27 5.00 1.25 3.46
CA VAL A 27 3.63 0.99 3.01
C VAL A 27 3.28 -0.49 3.14
N PHE A 28 4.20 -1.39 2.76
CA PHE A 28 4.01 -2.83 2.93
C PHE A 28 3.76 -3.20 4.39
N ILE A 29 4.56 -2.71 5.35
CA ILE A 29 4.40 -3.05 6.78
C ILE A 29 2.99 -2.72 7.26
N VAL A 30 2.50 -1.51 6.98
CA VAL A 30 1.15 -1.11 7.40
C VAL A 30 0.09 -1.97 6.73
N MET A 31 0.16 -2.14 5.40
CA MET A 31 -0.81 -2.94 4.66
C MET A 31 -0.79 -4.42 5.08
N PHE A 32 0.37 -4.96 5.45
CA PHE A 32 0.55 -6.33 5.90
C PHE A 32 -0.12 -6.55 7.26
N VAL A 33 0.12 -5.68 8.24
CA VAL A 33 -0.54 -5.78 9.56
C VAL A 33 -2.06 -5.67 9.42
N TRP A 34 -2.56 -4.74 8.59
CA TRP A 34 -3.99 -4.63 8.27
C TRP A 34 -4.57 -5.85 7.53
N THR A 35 -3.72 -6.61 6.85
CA THR A 35 -4.11 -7.87 6.21
C THR A 35 -4.17 -8.99 7.24
N LEU A 36 -3.18 -9.07 8.14
CA LEU A 36 -3.16 -10.03 9.24
C LEU A 36 -4.36 -9.88 10.17
N ASP A 37 -4.78 -8.65 10.45
CA ASP A 37 -5.97 -8.35 11.25
C ASP A 37 -7.24 -9.05 10.72
N LYS A 38 -7.38 -9.24 9.39
CA LYS A 38 -8.52 -9.96 8.81
C LYS A 38 -8.56 -11.44 9.16
N PHE A 39 -7.42 -12.02 9.49
CA PHE A 39 -7.30 -13.42 9.91
C PHE A 39 -7.33 -13.56 11.44
N VAL A 40 -6.73 -12.61 12.16
CA VAL A 40 -6.66 -12.64 13.63
C VAL A 40 -7.97 -12.16 14.27
N ASN A 41 -8.62 -11.17 13.67
CA ASN A 41 -9.85 -10.55 14.15
C ASN A 41 -10.83 -10.26 13.00
N PRO A 42 -11.43 -11.30 12.38
CA PRO A 42 -12.37 -11.12 11.27
C PRO A 42 -13.59 -10.26 11.65
N SER A 43 -13.99 -10.26 12.93
CA SER A 43 -15.10 -9.44 13.43
C SER A 43 -14.83 -7.94 13.31
N HIS A 44 -13.58 -7.50 13.51
CA HIS A 44 -13.18 -6.13 13.23
C HIS A 44 -13.33 -5.79 11.74
N GLY A 45 -12.90 -6.69 10.85
CA GLY A 45 -13.10 -6.55 9.41
C GLY A 45 -14.57 -6.38 9.02
N MET A 46 -15.46 -7.20 9.59
CA MET A 46 -16.91 -7.10 9.38
C MET A 46 -17.45 -5.74 9.82
N ALA A 47 -17.04 -5.25 11.00
CA ALA A 47 -17.45 -3.94 11.51
C ALA A 47 -16.97 -2.78 10.63
N ILE A 48 -15.78 -2.89 10.02
CA ILE A 48 -15.30 -1.91 9.05
C ILE A 48 -16.19 -1.89 7.80
N PHE A 49 -16.59 -3.05 7.28
CA PHE A 49 -17.49 -3.12 6.13
C PHE A 49 -18.85 -2.48 6.39
N GLU A 50 -19.41 -2.72 7.56
CA GLU A 50 -20.69 -2.14 7.94
C GLU A 50 -20.58 -0.62 8.16
N LYS A 51 -19.58 -0.17 8.93
CA LYS A 51 -19.44 1.23 9.33
C LYS A 51 -18.96 2.15 8.20
N PHE A 52 -17.97 1.70 7.42
CA PHE A 52 -17.28 2.56 6.45
C PHE A 52 -17.65 2.28 5.00
N TYR A 53 -18.10 1.06 4.69
CA TYR A 53 -18.55 0.70 3.33
C TYR A 53 -20.07 0.58 3.22
N GLY A 54 -20.82 0.64 4.32
CA GLY A 54 -22.28 0.50 4.33
C GLY A 54 -22.76 -0.90 3.94
N VAL A 55 -21.88 -1.91 4.02
CA VAL A 55 -22.18 -3.30 3.64
C VAL A 55 -22.31 -4.13 4.91
N GLY A 56 -23.55 -4.36 5.33
CA GLY A 56 -23.86 -5.28 6.45
C GLY A 56 -23.88 -6.74 6.01
N GLY A 57 -23.82 -7.65 6.99
CA GLY A 57 -23.98 -9.10 6.75
C GLY A 57 -22.80 -9.78 6.05
N VAL A 58 -21.64 -9.12 5.98
CA VAL A 58 -20.40 -9.75 5.49
C VAL A 58 -20.03 -10.91 6.40
N THR A 59 -19.84 -12.09 5.85
CA THR A 59 -19.48 -13.29 6.61
C THR A 59 -17.98 -13.31 6.94
N GLU A 60 -17.59 -14.02 8.00
CA GLU A 60 -16.17 -14.24 8.31
C GLU A 60 -15.42 -14.89 7.13
N MET A 61 -16.07 -15.84 6.45
CA MET A 61 -15.50 -16.49 5.27
C MET A 61 -15.18 -15.46 4.17
N ALA A 62 -16.07 -14.50 3.92
CA ALA A 62 -15.80 -13.42 2.97
C ALA A 62 -14.62 -12.55 3.40
N VAL A 63 -14.50 -12.22 4.70
CA VAL A 63 -13.36 -11.46 5.24
C VAL A 63 -12.05 -12.24 5.05
N TYR A 64 -12.03 -13.56 5.28
CA TYR A 64 -10.84 -14.38 5.05
C TYR A 64 -10.44 -14.45 3.57
N ILE A 65 -11.41 -14.60 2.67
CA ILE A 65 -11.15 -14.61 1.22
C ILE A 65 -10.55 -13.26 0.79
N LEU A 66 -11.13 -12.15 1.24
CA LEU A 66 -10.60 -10.81 0.98
C LEU A 66 -9.19 -10.64 1.58
N GLY A 67 -8.97 -11.14 2.79
CA GLY A 67 -7.66 -11.19 3.43
C GLY A 67 -6.64 -11.96 2.61
N ALA A 68 -7.00 -13.11 2.03
CA ALA A 68 -6.10 -13.92 1.22
C ALA A 68 -5.71 -13.21 -0.08
N PHE A 69 -6.66 -12.56 -0.77
CA PHE A 69 -6.37 -11.74 -1.93
C PHE A 69 -5.49 -10.54 -1.58
N GLN A 70 -5.78 -9.86 -0.47
CA GLN A 70 -4.97 -8.74 -0.02
C GLN A 70 -3.55 -9.20 0.35
N LEU A 71 -3.40 -10.39 0.95
CA LEU A 71 -2.11 -10.96 1.33
C LEU A 71 -1.24 -11.23 0.09
N ALA A 72 -1.83 -11.86 -0.94
CA ALA A 72 -1.16 -12.06 -2.21
C ALA A 72 -0.74 -10.72 -2.85
N LEU A 73 -1.64 -9.73 -2.83
CA LEU A 73 -1.36 -8.39 -3.36
C LEU A 73 -0.20 -7.70 -2.63
N VAL A 74 -0.17 -7.71 -1.28
CA VAL A 74 0.88 -7.00 -0.53
C VAL A 74 2.25 -7.65 -0.70
N PHE A 75 2.32 -8.97 -0.84
CA PHE A 75 3.58 -9.65 -1.16
C PHE A 75 4.04 -9.38 -2.60
N ALA A 76 3.12 -9.39 -3.57
CA ALA A 76 3.44 -9.01 -4.94
C ALA A 76 3.91 -7.55 -5.04
N PHE A 77 3.28 -6.65 -4.28
CA PHE A 77 3.68 -5.25 -4.12
C PHE A 77 5.09 -5.13 -3.55
N LEU A 78 5.40 -5.81 -2.43
CA LEU A 78 6.72 -5.79 -1.81
C LEU A 78 7.81 -6.27 -2.76
N ALA A 79 7.54 -7.36 -3.48
CA ALA A 79 8.42 -7.95 -4.48
C ALA A 79 8.56 -7.08 -5.75
N GLY A 80 7.79 -6.00 -5.90
CA GLY A 80 7.82 -5.15 -7.09
C GLY A 80 7.29 -5.83 -8.35
N ILE A 81 6.45 -6.86 -8.21
CA ILE A 81 5.87 -7.58 -9.35
C ILE A 81 4.73 -6.75 -9.94
N ALA A 82 4.69 -6.67 -11.28
CA ALA A 82 3.59 -6.04 -12.02
C ALA A 82 3.24 -4.64 -11.48
N LYS A 83 4.25 -3.78 -11.25
CA LYS A 83 4.16 -2.51 -10.49
C LYS A 83 2.99 -1.63 -10.90
N ARG A 84 2.64 -1.57 -12.19
CA ARG A 84 1.48 -0.80 -12.67
C ARG A 84 0.15 -1.28 -12.05
N TYR A 85 0.00 -2.57 -11.81
CA TYR A 85 -1.20 -3.12 -11.19
C TYR A 85 -1.08 -3.14 -9.68
N THR A 86 -0.01 -3.70 -9.12
CA THR A 86 0.12 -3.85 -7.66
C THR A 86 0.18 -2.50 -6.95
N TYR A 87 0.93 -1.53 -7.47
CA TYR A 87 1.05 -0.21 -6.81
C TYR A 87 -0.22 0.59 -7.01
N GLY A 88 -0.87 0.44 -8.17
CA GLY A 88 -2.16 1.06 -8.48
C GLY A 88 -3.28 0.55 -7.58
N LEU A 89 -3.36 -0.77 -7.38
CA LEU A 89 -4.30 -1.39 -6.45
C LEU A 89 -4.07 -0.93 -5.01
N ILE A 90 -2.82 -0.91 -4.52
CA ILE A 90 -2.51 -0.40 -3.18
C ILE A 90 -2.91 1.08 -3.04
N PHE A 91 -2.64 1.92 -4.05
CA PHE A 91 -3.04 3.32 -4.07
C PHE A 91 -4.56 3.50 -4.01
N VAL A 92 -5.32 2.74 -4.82
CA VAL A 92 -6.78 2.81 -4.85
C VAL A 92 -7.40 2.23 -3.58
N LEU A 93 -6.94 1.08 -3.10
CA LEU A 93 -7.47 0.45 -1.89
C LEU A 93 -7.22 1.33 -0.65
N HIS A 94 -5.99 1.83 -0.48
CA HIS A 94 -5.68 2.73 0.63
C HIS A 94 -6.44 4.06 0.51
N GLY A 95 -6.51 4.63 -0.70
CA GLY A 95 -7.28 5.85 -0.97
C GLY A 95 -8.78 5.67 -0.70
N GLY A 96 -9.35 4.54 -1.12
CA GLY A 96 -10.72 4.17 -0.84
C GLY A 96 -11.01 4.15 0.67
N SER A 97 -10.16 3.51 1.48
CA SER A 97 -10.30 3.50 2.95
C SER A 97 -10.17 4.91 3.55
N THR A 98 -9.26 5.73 3.02
CA THR A 98 -9.03 7.12 3.46
C THR A 98 -10.28 7.96 3.22
N LEU A 99 -10.85 7.87 2.02
CA LEU A 99 -12.04 8.63 1.62
C LEU A 99 -13.33 8.07 2.25
N ALA A 100 -13.46 6.76 2.43
CA ALA A 100 -14.60 6.16 3.13
C ALA A 100 -14.68 6.64 4.59
N SER A 101 -13.54 6.99 5.18
CA SER A 101 -13.44 7.48 6.56
C SER A 101 -13.58 9.00 6.69
N PHE A 102 -14.05 9.70 5.65
CA PHE A 102 -13.95 11.17 5.59
C PHE A 102 -14.63 11.89 6.76
N ALA A 103 -15.75 11.35 7.25
CA ALA A 103 -16.47 11.91 8.39
C ALA A 103 -15.62 11.98 9.67
N GLN A 104 -14.67 11.04 9.86
CA GLN A 104 -13.82 10.99 11.05
C GLN A 104 -12.87 12.20 11.13
N TYR A 105 -12.54 12.84 10.00
CA TYR A 105 -11.68 14.02 9.98
C TYR A 105 -12.36 15.28 10.56
N PHE A 106 -13.69 15.32 10.60
CA PHE A 106 -14.43 16.43 11.21
C PHE A 106 -14.43 16.38 12.74
N ASP A 107 -14.22 15.20 13.33
CA ASP A 107 -14.01 15.01 14.77
C ASP A 107 -12.55 14.64 15.06
N ALA A 108 -11.66 15.53 14.62
CA ALA A 108 -10.23 15.24 14.51
C ALA A 108 -9.57 14.80 15.82
N PHE A 109 -9.96 15.40 16.95
CA PHE A 109 -9.30 15.15 18.23
C PHE A 109 -9.67 13.79 18.86
N ASN A 110 -10.82 13.21 18.50
CA ASN A 110 -11.18 11.83 18.88
C ASN A 110 -10.63 10.79 17.87
N HIS A 111 -10.20 11.24 16.68
CA HIS A 111 -9.80 10.38 15.57
C HIS A 111 -8.44 10.76 14.95
N LEU A 112 -7.50 11.27 15.76
CA LEU A 112 -6.19 11.78 15.31
C LEU A 112 -5.42 10.81 14.40
N LEU A 113 -5.49 9.50 14.68
CA LEU A 113 -4.78 8.47 13.90
C LEU A 113 -5.24 8.38 12.45
N PHE A 114 -6.46 8.78 12.12
CA PHE A 114 -6.92 8.80 10.72
C PHE A 114 -6.11 9.77 9.86
N PHE A 115 -5.52 10.83 10.45
CA PHE A 115 -4.69 11.77 9.70
C PHE A 115 -3.39 11.14 9.19
N ALA A 116 -2.91 10.05 9.79
CA ALA A 116 -1.77 9.30 9.29
C ALA A 116 -2.05 8.64 7.91
N ALA A 117 -3.32 8.49 7.53
CA ALA A 117 -3.70 7.98 6.22
C ALA A 117 -3.30 8.94 5.08
N TRP A 118 -3.28 10.26 5.30
CA TRP A 118 -2.96 11.23 4.25
C TRP A 118 -1.50 11.15 3.77
N PRO A 119 -0.48 11.19 4.67
CA PRO A 119 0.91 10.97 4.25
C PRO A 119 1.14 9.60 3.62
N MET A 120 0.48 8.55 4.13
CA MET A 120 0.61 7.21 3.55
C MET A 120 -0.01 7.14 2.15
N TRP A 121 -1.16 7.79 1.93
CA TRP A 121 -1.77 7.84 0.61
C TRP A 121 -0.91 8.62 -0.39
N ALA A 122 -0.25 9.70 0.05
CA ALA A 122 0.74 10.43 -0.75
C ALA A 122 1.96 9.55 -1.08
N ALA A 123 2.42 8.69 -0.16
CA ALA A 123 3.48 7.71 -0.43
C ALA A 123 3.05 6.68 -1.48
N CYS A 124 1.82 6.15 -1.39
CA CYS A 124 1.25 5.26 -2.40
C CYS A 124 1.18 5.94 -3.78
N PHE A 125 0.77 7.21 -3.82
CA PHE A 125 0.76 8.00 -5.05
C PHE A 125 2.16 8.18 -5.63
N ALA A 126 3.15 8.56 -4.81
CA ALA A 126 4.54 8.72 -5.26
C ALA A 126 5.12 7.43 -5.82
N LEU A 127 4.87 6.29 -5.15
CA LEU A 127 5.25 4.96 -5.65
C LEU A 127 4.59 4.66 -7.00
N TYR A 128 3.29 4.90 -7.15
CA TYR A 128 2.60 4.63 -8.40
C TYR A 128 3.09 5.51 -9.55
N LEU A 129 3.29 6.80 -9.28
CA LEU A 129 3.75 7.80 -10.23
C LEU A 129 5.18 7.49 -10.71
N LEU A 130 6.07 7.14 -9.78
CA LEU A 130 7.50 6.92 -10.02
C LEU A 130 7.87 5.44 -10.09
N ARG A 131 6.89 4.54 -10.30
CA ARG A 131 7.07 3.08 -10.28
C ARG A 131 8.20 2.60 -11.18
N ASP A 132 8.47 3.27 -12.29
CA ASP A 132 9.51 2.86 -13.24
C ASP A 132 10.92 3.10 -12.67
N ALA A 133 11.07 4.12 -11.81
CA ALA A 133 12.31 4.40 -11.09
C ALA A 133 12.50 3.49 -9.84
N ASP A 134 11.44 2.84 -9.38
CA ASP A 134 11.50 1.91 -8.25
C ASP A 134 12.07 0.55 -8.68
N THR A 135 13.37 0.38 -8.48
CA THR A 135 14.18 -0.69 -9.09
C THR A 135 14.97 -1.53 -8.08
N ARG A 136 15.09 -1.08 -6.83
CA ARG A 136 15.84 -1.82 -5.80
C ARG A 136 15.04 -3.00 -5.30
N PHE A 137 15.65 -4.19 -5.26
CA PHE A 137 15.03 -5.42 -4.73
C PHE A 137 13.66 -5.76 -5.36
N VAL A 138 13.47 -5.46 -6.65
CA VAL A 138 12.28 -5.88 -7.41
C VAL A 138 12.55 -7.17 -8.17
N ILE A 139 11.53 -8.01 -8.33
CA ILE A 139 11.59 -9.27 -9.07
C ILE A 139 11.00 -9.07 -10.46
N GLY A 140 11.79 -9.38 -11.49
CA GLY A 140 11.42 -9.16 -12.89
C GLY A 140 11.56 -7.68 -13.28
N LYS A 141 12.34 -7.41 -14.32
CA LYS A 141 12.41 -6.09 -14.94
C LYS A 141 11.27 -5.90 -15.92
#